data_AF-A0A7J8R0K2-F1
#
_entry.id   AF-A0A7J8R0K2-F1
#
_cell.length_a   1.000
_cell.length_b   1.000
_cell.length_c   1.000
_cell.angle_alpha   90.00
_cell.angle_beta   90.00
_cell.angle_gamma   90.00
#
_symmetry.space_group_name_H-M   'P 1'
#
loop_
_entity.id
_entity.type
_entity.pdbx_description
1 polymer ?
#
loop_
_entity_poly.entity_id
_entity_poly.type
_entity_poly.pdbx_seq_one_letter_code
_entity_poly.pdbx_strand_id
1 'polypeptide(L)'
;MRRLISEPIKHSDPFRFERLVPSASWIVRAWQATNEEILAAGGVDALVFLRIVVFSIRVFIIAAMICVFLLLPVNYYGQEMQHKQIHSESLEVFTIGNVKEGSKWFWTHCLALYVISCSACVLLHFEYKNITKMRLAHITGSPVNPSHFTVLVRSIPCSQNHSYSKSVEDFFSTYYPASYVSHQMVYRAGRVDKLMKDAEKMYRMLKTIESTTKKSYMPCCLCGKSTHSFEALNNDAESVEIKTSSDELQPSQREKERPAAFVFFRTRYAAIVAAQVLQSSNPMLWVTQLAPEPNDVYWSNLSIPYKQVWLRKIATLLGAFVFMFVFLAPVTFVQGLTQLDQLRQ
;
A
#
# COMPACT_ATOMS: atom_id res chain seq x y z
N MET A 1 27.71 -2.00 27.46
CA MET A 1 28.58 -3.14 27.84
C MET A 1 27.84 -4.44 27.56
N ARG A 2 28.45 -5.32 26.73
CA ARG A 2 28.10 -6.73 26.41
C ARG A 2 26.87 -6.92 25.49
N ARG A 3 26.92 -7.67 24.38
CA ARG A 3 27.97 -8.40 23.62
C ARG A 3 27.44 -8.47 22.19
N LEU A 4 28.04 -7.75 21.24
CA LEU A 4 27.92 -8.12 19.83
C LEU A 4 28.74 -9.39 19.68
N ILE A 5 28.06 -10.51 19.41
CA ILE A 5 28.71 -11.77 19.08
C ILE A 5 29.33 -11.57 17.70
N SER A 6 30.60 -11.18 17.69
CA SER A 6 31.46 -11.31 16.53
C SER A 6 31.75 -12.78 16.33
N GLU A 7 30.90 -13.47 15.56
CA GLU A 7 31.34 -14.73 14.96
C GLU A 7 32.52 -14.43 14.03
N PRO A 8 33.60 -15.22 14.07
CA PRO A 8 34.70 -15.04 13.14
C PRO A 8 34.19 -15.28 11.73
N ILE A 9 34.37 -14.29 10.85
CA ILE A 9 34.11 -14.40 9.41
C ILE A 9 35.08 -15.45 8.86
N LYS A 10 34.67 -16.72 8.94
CA LYS A 10 35.34 -17.83 8.29
C LYS A 10 35.18 -17.59 6.80
N HIS A 11 36.27 -17.38 6.08
CA HIS A 11 36.29 -17.29 4.62
C HIS A 11 35.47 -18.44 4.04
N SER A 12 34.27 -18.11 3.56
CA SER A 12 33.30 -19.07 3.08
C SER A 12 33.53 -19.30 1.60
N ASP A 13 33.89 -20.55 1.26
CA ASP A 13 34.00 -21.05 -0.12
C ASP A 13 32.77 -20.64 -0.96
N PRO A 14 32.97 -20.17 -2.21
CA PRO A 14 31.90 -19.59 -3.03
C PRO A 14 30.86 -20.61 -3.52
N PHE A 15 31.06 -21.92 -3.31
CA PHE A 15 30.19 -22.98 -3.82
C PHE A 15 29.78 -23.97 -2.72
N ARG A 16 28.91 -23.55 -1.79
CA ARG A 16 28.14 -24.50 -0.97
C ARG A 16 26.75 -24.75 -1.57
N PHE A 17 26.55 -25.95 -2.09
CA PHE A 17 25.24 -26.48 -2.45
C PHE A 17 24.25 -26.56 -1.28
N GLU A 18 24.72 -26.45 -0.03
CA GLU A 18 23.85 -26.31 1.16
C GLU A 18 22.96 -25.05 1.12
N ARG A 19 23.36 -24.00 0.41
CA ARG A 19 22.55 -22.79 0.23
C ARG A 19 21.37 -23.00 -0.74
N LEU A 20 21.45 -24.05 -1.56
CA LEU A 20 20.45 -24.40 -2.59
C LEU A 20 19.44 -25.43 -2.08
N VAL A 21 19.64 -26.03 -0.91
CA VAL A 21 18.64 -26.88 -0.26
C VAL A 21 17.79 -25.99 0.66
N PRO A 22 16.53 -25.69 0.30
CA PRO A 22 15.67 -24.90 1.17
C PRO A 22 15.38 -25.70 2.43
N SER A 23 16.13 -25.45 3.50
CA SER A 23 15.83 -26.05 4.80
C SER A 23 14.49 -25.50 5.28
N ALA A 24 13.51 -26.35 5.58
CA ALA A 24 12.23 -25.94 6.17
C ALA A 24 12.39 -25.26 7.55
N SER A 25 13.63 -25.19 8.07
CA SER A 25 13.97 -24.47 9.30
C SER A 25 13.59 -22.99 9.24
N TRP A 26 13.58 -22.33 8.08
CA TRP A 26 13.16 -20.93 7.99
C TRP A 26 11.67 -20.76 8.31
N ILE A 27 10.83 -21.74 7.93
CA ILE A 27 9.39 -21.74 8.22
C ILE A 27 9.16 -21.87 9.72
N VAL A 28 9.88 -22.81 10.36
CA VAL A 28 9.79 -23.01 11.82
C VAL A 28 10.23 -21.75 12.56
N ARG A 29 11.33 -21.11 12.12
CA ARG A 29 11.80 -19.84 12.69
C ARG A 29 10.79 -18.71 12.48
N ALA A 30 10.17 -18.62 11.31
CA ALA A 30 9.14 -17.61 11.03
C ALA A 30 7.89 -17.82 11.90
N TRP A 31 7.49 -19.07 12.16
CA TRP A 31 6.36 -19.38 13.04
C TRP A 31 6.64 -19.09 14.52
N GLN A 32 7.91 -19.15 14.94
CA GLN A 32 8.32 -18.83 16.30
C GLN A 32 8.44 -17.32 16.57
N ALA A 33 8.46 -16.48 15.52
CA ALA A 33 8.60 -15.05 15.66
C ALA A 33 7.45 -14.45 16.48
N THR A 34 7.81 -13.68 17.50
CA THR A 34 6.84 -13.04 18.40
C THR A 34 6.29 -11.75 17.80
N ASN A 35 5.11 -11.33 18.25
CA ASN A 35 4.50 -10.07 17.80
C ASN A 35 5.42 -8.86 18.05
N GLU A 36 6.21 -8.88 19.13
CA GLU A 36 7.13 -7.79 19.49
C GLU A 36 8.33 -7.73 18.55
N GLU A 37 8.90 -8.88 18.18
CA GLU A 37 9.98 -8.96 17.19
C GLU A 37 9.50 -8.48 15.81
N ILE A 38 8.29 -8.86 15.42
CA ILE A 38 7.68 -8.44 14.15
C ILE A 38 7.38 -6.93 14.18
N LEU A 39 6.89 -6.42 15.31
CA LEU A 39 6.66 -4.98 15.50
C LEU A 39 7.97 -4.18 15.39
N ALA A 40 9.04 -4.67 16.03
CA ALA A 40 10.34 -4.02 16.03
C ALA A 40 11.00 -4.03 14.64
N ALA A 41 10.80 -5.12 13.87
CA ALA A 41 11.41 -5.27 12.55
C ALA A 41 10.62 -4.60 11.42
N GLY A 42 9.29 -4.71 11.42
CA GLY A 42 8.41 -4.32 10.31
C GLY A 42 7.41 -3.20 10.62
N GLY A 43 7.31 -2.76 11.86
CA GLY A 43 6.34 -1.75 12.28
C GLY A 43 4.92 -2.29 12.46
N VAL A 44 3.99 -1.39 12.80
CA VAL A 44 2.60 -1.74 13.13
C VAL A 44 1.85 -2.26 11.91
N ASP A 45 2.04 -1.65 10.74
CA ASP A 45 1.28 -2.00 9.54
C ASP A 45 1.58 -3.43 9.06
N ALA A 46 2.86 -3.83 9.08
CA ALA A 46 3.27 -5.19 8.74
C ALA A 46 2.69 -6.23 9.72
N LEU A 47 2.68 -5.91 11.02
CA LEU A 47 2.11 -6.76 12.04
C LEU A 47 0.58 -6.91 11.90
N VAL A 48 -0.12 -5.81 11.59
CA VAL A 48 -1.57 -5.85 11.31
C VAL A 48 -1.86 -6.69 10.07
N PHE A 49 -1.08 -6.55 9.01
CA PHE A 49 -1.22 -7.37 7.80
C PHE A 49 -1.05 -8.87 8.11
N LEU A 50 -0.01 -9.25 8.84
CA LEU A 50 0.19 -10.65 9.24
C LEU A 50 -0.97 -11.16 10.10
N ARG A 51 -1.49 -10.34 11.01
CA ARG A 51 -2.64 -10.68 11.84
C ARG A 51 -3.91 -10.91 11.03
N ILE A 52 -4.12 -10.20 9.92
CA ILE A 52 -5.24 -10.46 8.98
C ILE A 52 -5.12 -11.88 8.38
N VAL A 53 -3.91 -12.31 8.02
CA VAL A 53 -3.67 -13.67 7.51
C VAL A 53 -3.94 -14.71 8.60
N VAL A 54 -3.42 -14.52 9.81
CA VAL A 54 -3.66 -15.43 10.94
C VAL A 54 -5.14 -15.49 11.33
N PHE A 55 -5.84 -14.35 11.32
CA PHE A 55 -7.27 -14.26 11.54
C PHE A 55 -8.05 -15.07 10.49
N SER A 56 -7.69 -14.92 9.22
CA SER A 56 -8.31 -15.67 8.11
C SER A 56 -8.14 -17.18 8.30
N ILE A 57 -6.92 -17.63 8.62
CA ILE A 57 -6.64 -19.05 8.90
C ILE A 57 -7.51 -19.59 10.05
N ARG A 58 -7.66 -18.83 11.15
CA ARG A 58 -8.50 -19.24 12.28
C ARG A 58 -9.98 -19.38 11.90
N VAL A 59 -10.52 -18.44 11.13
CA VAL A 59 -11.91 -18.50 10.65
C VAL A 59 -12.09 -19.71 9.73
N PHE A 60 -11.14 -19.95 8.81
CA PHE A 60 -11.19 -21.10 7.91
C PHE A 60 -11.06 -22.44 8.65
N ILE A 61 -10.29 -22.54 9.72
CA ILE A 61 -10.22 -23.76 10.54
C ILE A 61 -11.57 -24.06 11.18
N ILE A 62 -12.23 -23.07 11.78
CA ILE A 62 -13.56 -23.25 12.39
C ILE A 62 -14.58 -23.65 11.33
N ALA A 63 -14.59 -22.96 10.18
CA ALA A 63 -15.45 -23.30 9.06
C ALA A 63 -15.18 -24.71 8.53
N ALA A 64 -13.91 -25.10 8.37
CA ALA A 64 -13.52 -26.44 7.90
C ALA A 64 -14.00 -27.53 8.85
N MET A 65 -13.87 -27.35 10.16
CA MET A 65 -14.40 -28.29 11.16
C MET A 65 -15.92 -28.44 11.02
N ILE A 66 -16.65 -27.33 10.95
CA ILE A 66 -18.12 -27.36 10.78
C ILE A 66 -18.50 -28.03 9.45
N CYS A 67 -17.83 -27.70 8.36
CA CYS A 67 -18.09 -28.27 7.04
C CYS A 67 -17.81 -29.77 7.01
N VAL A 68 -16.69 -30.23 7.55
CA VAL A 68 -16.30 -31.65 7.54
C VAL A 68 -17.17 -32.50 8.46
N PHE A 69 -17.47 -32.03 9.67
CA PHE A 69 -18.20 -32.83 10.67
C PHE A 69 -19.71 -32.70 10.59
N LEU A 70 -20.26 -31.60 10.06
CA LEU A 70 -21.71 -31.39 9.94
C LEU A 70 -22.20 -31.39 8.50
N LEU A 71 -21.61 -30.59 7.61
CA LEU A 71 -22.18 -30.42 6.26
C LEU A 71 -21.85 -31.60 5.33
N LEU A 72 -20.64 -32.16 5.42
CA LEU A 72 -20.21 -33.25 4.56
C LEU A 72 -21.08 -34.52 4.75
N PRO A 73 -21.37 -34.98 5.98
CA PRO A 73 -22.24 -36.14 6.18
C PRO A 73 -23.69 -35.86 5.76
N VAL A 74 -24.20 -34.65 6.04
CA VAL A 74 -25.55 -34.22 5.64
C VAL A 74 -25.72 -34.25 4.13
N ASN A 75 -24.72 -33.75 3.40
CA ASN A 75 -24.74 -33.78 1.94
C ASN A 75 -24.68 -35.21 1.41
N TYR A 76 -23.78 -36.04 1.96
CA TYR A 76 -23.60 -37.42 1.49
C TYR A 76 -24.86 -38.29 1.65
N TYR A 77 -25.59 -38.12 2.76
CA TYR A 77 -26.84 -38.84 3.05
C TYR A 77 -28.11 -38.06 2.66
N GLY A 78 -27.99 -37.00 1.86
CA GLY A 78 -29.11 -36.10 1.53
C GLY A 78 -30.22 -36.73 0.67
N GLN A 79 -29.88 -37.77 -0.11
CA GLN A 79 -30.79 -38.58 -0.91
C GLN A 79 -30.44 -40.06 -0.78
N GLU A 80 -31.46 -40.93 -0.88
CA GLU A 80 -31.26 -42.37 -0.97
C GLU A 80 -30.67 -42.70 -2.35
N MET A 81 -29.36 -42.93 -2.39
CA MET A 81 -28.64 -43.42 -3.56
C MET A 81 -27.89 -44.70 -3.20
N GLN A 82 -27.63 -45.58 -4.17
CA GLN A 82 -26.67 -46.67 -3.98
C GLN A 82 -25.26 -46.09 -4.02
N HIS A 83 -24.72 -45.78 -2.84
CA HIS A 83 -23.35 -45.32 -2.73
C HIS A 83 -22.36 -46.41 -3.20
N LYS A 84 -21.49 -46.03 -4.14
CA LYS A 84 -20.31 -46.80 -4.54
C LYS A 84 -19.21 -46.62 -3.50
N GLN A 85 -18.10 -47.33 -3.67
CA GLN A 85 -16.89 -47.09 -2.85
C GLN A 85 -16.48 -45.62 -2.94
N ILE A 86 -16.18 -44.99 -1.80
CA ILE A 86 -15.94 -43.54 -1.63
C ILE A 86 -14.98 -42.95 -2.68
N HIS A 87 -13.95 -43.69 -3.13
CA HIS A 87 -12.98 -43.23 -4.12
C HIS A 87 -13.52 -43.06 -5.56
N SER A 88 -14.69 -43.64 -5.83
CA SER A 88 -15.37 -43.63 -7.13
C SER A 88 -16.63 -42.78 -7.15
N GLU A 89 -16.92 -42.08 -6.05
CA GLU A 89 -18.04 -41.15 -5.95
C GLU A 89 -17.71 -39.81 -6.62
N SER A 90 -18.71 -39.23 -7.27
CA SER A 90 -18.60 -37.87 -7.80
C SER A 90 -18.55 -36.87 -6.64
N LEU A 91 -17.78 -35.79 -6.80
CA LEU A 91 -17.74 -34.70 -5.82
C LEU A 91 -19.12 -34.04 -5.61
N GLU A 92 -20.03 -34.18 -6.57
CA GLU A 92 -21.40 -33.67 -6.51
C GLU A 92 -22.20 -34.25 -5.34
N VAL A 93 -21.91 -35.50 -4.94
CA VAL A 93 -22.59 -36.18 -3.81
C VAL A 93 -22.30 -35.49 -2.48
N PHE A 94 -21.17 -34.78 -2.37
CA PHE A 94 -20.79 -34.02 -1.17
C PHE A 94 -21.27 -32.56 -1.19
N THR A 95 -22.09 -32.18 -2.18
CA THR A 95 -22.62 -30.82 -2.31
C THR A 95 -24.07 -30.72 -1.86
N ILE A 96 -24.55 -29.49 -1.69
CA ILE A 96 -25.95 -29.20 -1.37
C ILE A 96 -26.93 -29.72 -2.44
N GLY A 97 -26.45 -29.96 -3.68
CA GLY A 97 -27.25 -30.53 -4.76
C GLY A 97 -27.73 -31.96 -4.50
N ASN A 98 -27.06 -32.70 -3.60
CA ASN A 98 -27.47 -34.04 -3.22
C ASN A 98 -28.59 -34.08 -2.15
N VAL A 99 -29.05 -32.92 -1.67
CA VAL A 99 -30.14 -32.84 -0.67
C VAL A 99 -31.49 -32.75 -1.38
N LYS A 100 -32.45 -33.62 -1.01
CA LYS A 100 -33.80 -33.61 -1.60
C LYS A 100 -34.52 -32.28 -1.38
N GLU A 101 -35.15 -31.75 -2.43
CA GLU A 101 -35.96 -30.54 -2.36
C GLU A 101 -37.10 -30.66 -1.32
N GLY A 102 -37.35 -29.59 -0.57
CA GLY A 102 -38.34 -29.56 0.51
C GLY A 102 -37.92 -30.29 1.80
N SER A 103 -36.71 -30.85 1.85
CA SER A 103 -36.23 -31.56 3.03
C SER A 103 -35.84 -30.63 4.18
N LYS A 104 -36.01 -31.12 5.42
CA LYS A 104 -35.58 -30.40 6.63
C LYS A 104 -34.07 -30.26 6.75
N TRP A 105 -33.28 -31.04 6.01
CA TRP A 105 -31.81 -31.00 6.02
C TRP A 105 -31.22 -29.64 5.60
N PHE A 106 -31.95 -28.84 4.79
CA PHE A 106 -31.52 -27.47 4.47
C PHE A 106 -31.38 -26.57 5.70
N TRP A 107 -32.14 -26.81 6.77
CA TRP A 107 -31.99 -26.07 8.02
C TRP A 107 -30.63 -26.29 8.68
N THR A 108 -29.99 -27.45 8.46
CA THR A 108 -28.64 -27.71 8.95
C THR A 108 -27.61 -26.80 8.25
N HIS A 109 -27.78 -26.54 6.95
CA HIS A 109 -26.96 -25.58 6.22
C HIS A 109 -27.16 -24.16 6.76
N CYS A 110 -28.41 -23.74 6.97
CA CYS A 110 -28.72 -22.44 7.56
C CYS A 110 -28.07 -22.30 8.95
N LEU A 111 -28.22 -23.31 9.82
CA LEU A 111 -27.63 -23.31 11.15
C LEU A 111 -26.10 -23.24 11.08
N ALA A 112 -25.46 -24.05 10.25
CA ALA A 112 -24.01 -24.02 10.06
C ALA A 112 -23.53 -22.64 9.60
N LEU A 113 -24.23 -22.00 8.66
CA LEU A 113 -23.92 -20.64 8.21
C LEU A 113 -24.01 -19.63 9.35
N TYR A 114 -25.05 -19.70 10.18
CA TYR A 114 -25.18 -18.82 11.35
C TYR A 114 -24.06 -19.04 12.37
N VAL A 115 -23.69 -20.30 12.64
CA VAL A 115 -22.60 -20.62 13.57
C VAL A 115 -21.26 -20.12 13.04
N ILE A 116 -20.94 -20.37 11.77
CA ILE A 116 -19.71 -19.88 11.13
C ILE A 116 -19.68 -18.35 11.17
N SER A 117 -20.76 -17.68 10.77
CA SER A 117 -20.83 -16.22 10.73
C SER A 117 -20.69 -15.61 12.13
N CYS A 118 -21.40 -16.16 13.13
CA CYS A 118 -21.30 -15.72 14.52
C CYS A 118 -19.87 -15.90 15.05
N SER A 119 -19.24 -17.06 14.80
CA SER A 119 -17.85 -17.30 15.19
C SER A 119 -16.90 -16.29 14.55
N ALA A 120 -17.05 -16.00 13.25
CA ALA A 120 -16.23 -15.02 12.55
C ALA A 120 -16.41 -13.60 13.14
N CYS A 121 -17.65 -13.19 13.43
CA CYS A 121 -17.93 -11.90 14.08
C CYS A 121 -17.31 -11.80 15.48
N VAL A 122 -17.38 -12.87 16.28
CA VAL A 122 -16.77 -12.91 17.62
C VAL A 122 -15.24 -12.80 17.52
N LEU A 123 -14.61 -13.60 16.65
CA LEU A 123 -13.16 -13.52 16.42
C LEU A 123 -12.76 -12.12 15.92
N LEU A 124 -13.54 -11.53 15.01
CA LEU A 124 -13.29 -10.20 14.47
C LEU A 124 -13.38 -9.13 15.55
N HIS A 125 -14.36 -9.22 16.45
CA HIS A 125 -14.50 -8.29 17.56
C HIS A 125 -13.29 -8.33 18.50
N PHE A 126 -12.81 -9.54 18.84
CA PHE A 126 -11.61 -9.70 19.66
C PHE A 126 -10.36 -9.15 18.97
N GLU A 127 -10.18 -9.44 17.68
CA GLU A 127 -9.01 -8.97 16.94
C GLU A 127 -9.05 -7.45 16.74
N TYR A 128 -10.22 -6.88 16.45
CA TYR A 128 -10.42 -5.44 16.37
C TYR A 128 -10.04 -4.72 17.68
N LYS A 129 -10.47 -5.28 18.83
CA LYS A 129 -10.12 -4.74 20.16
C LYS A 129 -8.61 -4.81 20.41
N ASN A 130 -7.96 -5.90 20.00
CA ASN A 130 -6.50 -6.06 20.13
C ASN A 130 -5.74 -5.07 19.24
N ILE A 131 -6.11 -4.95 17.97
CA ILE A 131 -5.49 -4.00 17.02
C ILE A 131 -5.67 -2.56 17.52
N THR A 132 -6.85 -2.21 18.03
CA THR A 132 -7.10 -0.86 18.57
C THR A 132 -6.19 -0.55 19.76
N LYS A 133 -5.99 -1.50 20.68
CA LYS A 133 -5.05 -1.34 21.81
C LYS A 133 -3.62 -1.17 21.34
N MET A 134 -3.18 -2.00 20.39
CA MET A 134 -1.82 -1.92 19.83
C MET A 134 -1.59 -0.58 19.10
N ARG A 135 -2.57 -0.13 18.32
CA ARG A 135 -2.51 1.16 17.64
C ARG A 135 -2.45 2.32 18.63
N LEU A 136 -3.24 2.27 19.71
CA LEU A 136 -3.20 3.29 20.76
C LEU A 136 -1.84 3.30 21.48
N ALA A 137 -1.31 2.12 21.84
CA ALA A 137 0.01 1.98 22.45
C ALA A 137 1.12 2.52 21.53
N HIS A 138 1.03 2.26 20.22
CA HIS A 138 1.96 2.83 19.25
C HIS A 138 1.86 4.35 19.16
N ILE A 139 0.66 4.92 19.01
CA ILE A 139 0.49 6.39 18.91
C ILE A 139 0.97 7.12 20.18
N THR A 140 0.77 6.51 21.35
CA THR A 140 1.17 7.09 22.65
C THR A 140 2.66 6.90 22.95
N GLY A 141 3.26 5.78 22.54
CA GLY A 141 4.68 5.47 22.75
C GLY A 141 5.63 5.99 21.65
N SER A 142 5.11 6.34 20.47
CA SER A 142 5.93 6.80 19.35
C SER A 142 6.58 8.17 19.60
N PRO A 143 7.80 8.38 19.07
CA PRO A 143 8.47 9.66 19.14
C PRO A 143 7.65 10.76 18.44
N VAL A 144 8.00 12.01 18.70
CA VAL A 144 7.29 13.18 18.16
C VAL A 144 7.39 13.17 16.63
N ASN A 145 6.30 12.80 15.96
CA ASN A 145 6.18 12.87 14.51
C ASN A 145 5.71 14.27 14.08
N PRO A 146 6.40 14.96 13.16
CA PRO A 146 5.98 16.27 12.65
C PRO A 146 4.59 16.25 11.99
N SER A 147 4.15 15.11 11.44
CA SER A 147 2.82 14.97 10.84
C SER A 147 1.70 15.27 11.83
N HIS A 148 1.89 14.96 13.12
CA HIS A 148 0.89 15.19 14.18
C HIS A 148 0.64 16.68 14.49
N PHE A 149 1.54 17.56 14.04
CA PHE A 149 1.46 19.01 14.25
C PHE A 149 1.17 19.76 12.95
N THR A 150 1.03 19.04 11.83
CA THR A 150 0.97 19.62 10.50
C THR A 150 -0.36 19.30 9.84
N VAL A 151 -1.01 20.31 9.28
CA VAL A 151 -2.24 20.17 8.52
C VAL A 151 -1.95 20.48 7.06
N LEU A 152 -2.32 19.58 6.16
CA LEU A 152 -2.33 19.85 4.73
C LEU A 152 -3.61 20.60 4.38
N VAL A 153 -3.44 21.81 3.86
CA VAL A 153 -4.50 22.68 3.39
C VAL A 153 -4.50 22.68 1.86
N ARG A 154 -5.65 22.48 1.24
CA ARG A 154 -5.85 22.50 -0.22
C ARG A 154 -7.01 23.42 -0.59
N SER A 155 -7.05 23.85 -1.85
CA SER A 155 -8.07 24.78 -2.36
C SER A 155 -8.08 26.14 -1.66
N ILE A 156 -6.88 26.69 -1.44
CA ILE A 156 -6.75 28.04 -0.91
C ILE A 156 -7.36 29.00 -1.95
N PRO A 157 -8.32 29.88 -1.58
CA PRO A 157 -8.93 30.81 -2.51
C PRO A 157 -7.89 31.83 -2.99
N CYS A 158 -7.93 32.14 -4.29
CA CYS A 158 -7.10 33.19 -4.86
C CYS A 158 -7.68 34.55 -4.46
N SER A 159 -6.87 35.41 -3.83
CA SER A 159 -7.19 36.81 -3.65
C SER A 159 -6.54 37.64 -4.77
N GLN A 160 -7.25 38.65 -5.28
CA GLN A 160 -6.73 39.46 -6.39
C GLN A 160 -5.47 40.24 -5.97
N ASN A 161 -5.39 40.67 -4.70
CA ASN A 161 -4.35 41.57 -4.21
C ASN A 161 -3.23 40.91 -3.39
N HIS A 162 -3.38 39.66 -2.93
CA HIS A 162 -2.37 39.01 -2.06
C HIS A 162 -1.89 37.66 -2.61
N SER A 163 -0.71 37.20 -2.17
CA SER A 163 -0.20 35.85 -2.48
C SER A 163 -1.02 34.77 -1.75
N TYR A 164 -0.89 33.51 -2.18
CA TYR A 164 -1.54 32.42 -1.46
C TYR A 164 -0.94 32.27 -0.07
N SER A 165 0.38 32.44 0.05
CA SER A 165 1.08 32.47 1.34
C SER A 165 0.47 33.50 2.30
N LYS A 166 0.24 34.74 1.84
CA LYS A 166 -0.34 35.77 2.69
C LYS A 166 -1.79 35.45 3.09
N SER A 167 -2.56 34.88 2.18
CA SER A 167 -3.94 34.45 2.45
C SER A 167 -3.99 33.35 3.53
N VAL A 168 -3.03 32.40 3.53
CA VAL A 168 -2.90 31.36 4.56
C VAL A 168 -2.50 31.98 5.90
N GLU A 169 -1.50 32.86 5.89
CA GLU A 169 -1.05 33.55 7.10
C GLU A 169 -2.20 34.33 7.76
N ASP A 170 -2.91 35.15 6.99
CA ASP A 170 -4.01 35.98 7.51
C ASP A 170 -5.17 35.12 8.04
N PHE A 171 -5.51 34.02 7.35
CA PHE A 171 -6.55 33.10 7.80
C PHE A 171 -6.17 32.43 9.14
N PHE A 172 -5.02 31.75 9.19
CA PHE A 172 -4.66 30.96 10.37
C PHE A 172 -4.20 31.82 11.56
N SER A 173 -3.63 33.00 11.32
CA SER A 173 -3.34 33.95 12.40
C SER A 173 -4.61 34.54 13.01
N THR A 174 -5.66 34.77 12.22
CA THR A 174 -6.94 35.30 12.70
C THR A 174 -7.74 34.24 13.48
N TYR A 175 -7.88 33.03 12.93
CA TYR A 175 -8.73 31.98 13.53
C TYR A 175 -8.00 31.12 14.58
N TYR A 176 -6.67 30.99 14.50
CA TYR A 176 -5.87 30.15 15.40
C TYR A 176 -4.66 30.90 16.00
N PRO A 177 -4.81 32.12 16.55
CA PRO A 177 -3.70 33.01 16.91
C PRO A 177 -2.71 32.41 17.92
N ALA A 178 -3.20 31.65 18.90
CA ALA A 178 -2.35 31.06 19.95
C ALA A 178 -1.62 29.78 19.52
N SER A 179 -2.07 29.13 18.45
CA SER A 179 -1.59 27.80 18.04
C SER A 179 -0.91 27.77 16.68
N TYR A 180 -1.20 28.72 15.79
CA TYR A 180 -0.52 28.84 14.51
C TYR A 180 0.97 29.19 14.71
N VAL A 181 1.85 28.48 14.01
CA VAL A 181 3.31 28.70 14.08
C VAL A 181 3.82 29.27 12.76
N SER A 182 3.61 28.53 11.67
CA SER A 182 4.07 28.91 10.33
C SER A 182 3.37 28.06 9.28
N HIS A 183 3.65 28.34 8.01
CA HIS A 183 3.19 27.51 6.90
C HIS A 183 4.28 27.38 5.83
N GLN A 184 4.22 26.29 5.07
CA GLN A 184 5.04 26.02 3.91
C GLN A 184 4.15 25.85 2.69
N MET A 185 4.27 26.77 1.72
CA MET A 185 3.54 26.66 0.45
C MET A 185 4.07 25.51 -0.40
N VAL A 186 3.18 24.88 -1.17
CA VAL A 186 3.53 23.88 -2.18
C VAL A 186 3.84 24.59 -3.50
N TYR A 187 5.01 24.32 -4.06
CA TYR A 187 5.46 24.92 -5.32
C TYR A 187 5.48 23.91 -6.47
N ARG A 188 5.31 24.41 -7.70
CA ARG A 188 5.48 23.61 -8.91
C ARG A 188 6.98 23.32 -9.14
N ALA A 189 7.41 22.13 -8.76
CA ALA A 189 8.81 21.72 -8.85
C ALA A 189 9.31 21.35 -10.26
N GLY A 190 8.59 21.67 -11.36
CA GLY A 190 8.82 21.06 -12.68
C GLY A 190 10.27 21.02 -13.18
N ARG A 191 11.04 22.12 -13.07
CA ARG A 191 12.46 22.17 -13.45
C ARG A 191 13.38 21.53 -12.40
N VAL A 192 13.12 21.80 -11.12
CA VAL A 192 13.93 21.34 -9.99
C VAL A 192 13.82 19.83 -9.79
N ASP A 193 12.63 19.27 -9.91
CA ASP A 193 12.35 17.83 -9.84
C ASP A 193 13.03 17.09 -10.98
N LYS A 194 13.05 17.67 -12.19
CA LYS A 194 13.78 17.10 -13.33
C LYS A 194 15.30 17.07 -13.05
N LEU A 195 15.87 18.20 -12.62
CA LEU A 195 17.29 18.28 -12.26
C LEU A 195 17.65 17.30 -11.14
N MET A 196 16.81 17.17 -10.12
CA MET A 196 17.03 16.24 -9.01
C MET A 196 17.01 14.77 -9.48
N LYS A 197 16.07 14.41 -10.36
CA LYS A 197 16.01 13.06 -10.97
C LYS A 197 17.21 12.78 -11.87
N ASP A 198 17.62 13.76 -12.67
CA ASP A 198 18.79 13.64 -13.54
C ASP A 198 20.07 13.46 -12.71
N ALA A 199 20.24 14.24 -11.63
CA ALA A 199 21.34 14.09 -10.69
C ALA A 199 21.33 12.73 -9.96
N GLU A 200 20.15 12.24 -9.54
CA GLU A 200 20.02 10.93 -8.91
C GLU A 200 20.40 9.80 -9.88
N LYS A 201 19.97 9.90 -11.14
CA LYS A 201 20.35 8.95 -12.20
C LYS A 201 21.86 8.94 -12.43
N MET A 202 22.48 10.12 -12.50
CA MET A 202 23.93 10.27 -12.66
C MET A 202 24.68 9.65 -11.47
N TYR A 203 24.23 9.91 -10.23
CA TYR A 203 24.80 9.32 -9.03
C TYR A 203 24.70 7.78 -9.03
N ARG A 204 23.55 7.21 -9.41
CA ARG A 204 23.37 5.76 -9.53
C ARG A 204 24.31 5.14 -10.57
N MET A 205 24.50 5.82 -11.70
CA MET A 205 25.45 5.39 -12.74
C MET A 205 26.90 5.40 -12.21
N LEU A 206 27.31 6.49 -11.56
CA LEU A 206 28.63 6.61 -10.93
C LEU A 206 28.88 5.51 -9.89
N LYS A 207 27.90 5.26 -9.01
CA LYS A 207 27.98 4.19 -8.00
C LYS A 207 28.09 2.79 -8.64
N THR A 208 27.37 2.56 -9.74
CA THR A 208 27.45 1.31 -10.49
C THR A 208 28.83 1.12 -11.11
N ILE A 209 29.40 2.18 -11.68
CA ILE A 209 30.77 2.18 -12.21
C ILE A 209 31.77 1.88 -11.10
N GLU A 210 31.70 2.57 -9.96
CA GLU A 210 32.62 2.34 -8.83
C GLU A 210 32.53 0.90 -8.28
N SER A 211 31.32 0.33 -8.24
CA SER A 211 31.12 -1.06 -7.81
C SER A 211 31.63 -2.10 -8.83
N THR A 212 31.63 -1.74 -10.11
CA THR A 212 32.18 -2.57 -11.21
C THR A 212 33.70 -2.46 -11.24
N THR A 213 34.29 -1.29 -10.99
CA THR A 213 35.76 -1.10 -10.91
C THR A 213 36.38 -1.88 -9.74
N LYS A 214 35.62 -2.14 -8.66
CA LYS A 214 36.04 -3.00 -7.53
C LYS A 214 35.91 -4.51 -7.81
N LYS A 215 35.28 -4.94 -8.91
CA LYS A 215 35.22 -6.35 -9.33
C LYS A 215 36.08 -6.51 -10.58
N SER A 216 37.22 -7.20 -10.39
CA SER A 216 38.22 -7.51 -11.41
C SER A 216 37.60 -7.81 -12.77
N TYR A 217 38.06 -7.07 -13.79
CA TYR A 217 37.67 -7.16 -15.18
C TYR A 217 37.68 -8.62 -15.67
N MET A 218 36.52 -9.11 -16.12
CA MET A 218 36.45 -10.25 -17.02
C MET A 218 35.89 -9.73 -18.36
N PRO A 219 36.65 -9.81 -19.46
CA PRO A 219 36.18 -9.31 -20.74
C PRO A 219 35.04 -10.18 -21.27
N CYS A 220 33.98 -9.56 -21.78
CA CYS A 220 32.95 -10.28 -22.53
C CYS A 220 33.53 -10.67 -23.91
N CYS A 221 33.80 -11.96 -24.12
CA CYS A 221 34.40 -12.50 -25.35
C CYS A 221 33.49 -12.44 -26.60
N LEU A 222 32.28 -11.88 -26.52
CA LEU A 222 31.30 -11.93 -27.62
C LEU A 222 31.01 -10.59 -28.31
N CYS A 223 31.52 -9.47 -27.81
CA CYS A 223 31.34 -8.17 -28.45
C CYS A 223 32.62 -7.34 -28.33
N GLY A 224 33.48 -7.42 -29.36
CA GLY A 224 34.71 -6.63 -29.49
C GLY A 224 34.46 -5.15 -29.78
N LYS A 225 33.73 -4.44 -28.91
CA LYS A 225 33.65 -2.98 -28.90
C LYS A 225 33.76 -2.48 -27.47
N SER A 226 34.89 -1.87 -27.15
CA SER A 226 35.04 -1.03 -25.96
C SER A 226 34.26 0.27 -26.21
N THR A 227 33.02 0.34 -25.77
CA THR A 227 32.33 1.62 -25.67
C THR A 227 32.97 2.38 -24.51
N HIS A 228 33.75 3.42 -24.83
CA HIS A 228 34.21 4.39 -23.85
C HIS A 228 32.99 5.08 -23.25
N SER A 229 32.50 4.54 -22.13
CA SER A 229 31.31 5.00 -21.40
C SER A 229 31.44 6.44 -20.87
N PHE A 230 32.63 7.03 -20.96
CA PHE A 230 32.91 8.42 -20.59
C PHE A 230 32.47 9.45 -21.64
N GLU A 231 32.45 9.11 -22.93
CA GLU A 231 32.16 10.08 -24.00
C GLU A 231 30.66 10.41 -24.11
N ALA A 232 29.79 9.47 -23.68
CA ALA A 232 28.35 9.71 -23.59
C ALA A 232 27.94 10.65 -22.44
N LEU A 233 28.79 10.82 -21.41
CA LEU A 233 28.50 11.67 -20.25
C LEU A 233 28.75 13.16 -20.52
N ASN A 234 29.73 13.50 -21.37
CA ASN A 234 30.04 14.91 -21.68
C ASN A 234 28.93 15.56 -22.51
N ASN A 235 28.38 14.85 -23.51
CA ASN A 235 27.34 15.39 -24.37
C ASN A 235 26.03 15.69 -23.60
N ASP A 236 25.71 14.88 -22.58
CA ASP A 236 24.51 15.10 -21.76
C ASP A 236 24.72 16.25 -20.76
N ALA A 237 25.91 16.39 -20.16
CA ALA A 237 26.24 17.48 -19.25
C ALA A 237 26.25 18.86 -19.95
N GLU A 238 26.82 18.93 -21.15
CA GLU A 238 26.88 20.14 -21.96
C GLU A 238 25.49 20.56 -22.47
N SER A 239 24.61 19.59 -22.75
CA SER A 239 23.20 19.86 -23.11
C SER A 239 22.34 20.41 -21.96
N VAL A 240 22.75 20.20 -20.71
CA VAL A 240 22.11 20.72 -19.50
C VAL A 240 22.59 22.15 -19.22
N GLU A 241 23.87 22.44 -19.37
CA GLU A 241 24.41 23.81 -19.24
C GLU A 241 23.85 24.75 -20.33
N ILE A 242 23.76 24.31 -21.60
CA ILE A 242 23.26 25.13 -22.71
C ILE A 242 21.76 25.49 -22.57
N LYS A 243 20.98 24.71 -21.82
CA LYS A 243 19.57 25.06 -21.49
C LYS A 243 19.43 26.01 -20.30
N THR A 244 20.52 26.33 -19.62
CA THR A 244 20.52 27.14 -18.40
C THR A 244 20.64 28.64 -18.71
N SER A 245 21.12 29.03 -19.90
CA SER A 245 21.40 30.42 -20.27
C SER A 245 20.32 31.15 -21.09
N SER A 246 19.24 30.46 -21.50
CA SER A 246 18.27 31.04 -22.45
C SER A 246 16.82 30.83 -22.01
N ASP A 247 16.44 31.35 -20.84
CA ASP A 247 15.08 31.83 -20.55
C ASP A 247 15.03 32.54 -19.17
N GLU A 248 15.67 33.71 -19.06
CA GLU A 248 15.42 34.65 -17.95
C GLU A 248 14.11 35.39 -18.19
N LEU A 249 13.01 34.69 -17.96
CA LEU A 249 11.80 35.31 -17.42
C LEU A 249 11.48 34.53 -16.15
N GLN A 250 12.03 34.98 -15.01
CA GLN A 250 11.64 34.47 -13.69
C GLN A 250 10.12 34.59 -13.59
N PRO A 251 9.35 33.49 -13.58
CA PRO A 251 7.94 33.56 -13.24
C PRO A 251 7.88 34.15 -11.84
N SER A 252 7.10 35.22 -11.64
CA SER A 252 6.86 35.78 -10.32
C SER A 252 6.54 34.63 -9.35
N GLN A 253 7.01 34.68 -8.10
CA GLN A 253 6.81 33.59 -7.11
C GLN A 253 5.35 33.09 -7.07
N ARG A 254 4.40 33.98 -7.35
CA ARG A 254 2.95 33.74 -7.49
C ARG A 254 2.57 32.71 -8.56
N GLU A 255 3.28 32.63 -9.69
CA GLU A 255 2.99 31.66 -10.77
C GLU A 255 3.44 30.24 -10.42
N LYS A 256 4.39 30.11 -9.48
CA LYS A 256 4.91 28.81 -9.04
C LYS A 256 4.15 28.25 -7.84
N GLU A 257 3.44 29.09 -7.07
CA GLU A 257 2.61 28.68 -5.93
C GLU A 257 1.41 27.84 -6.40
N ARG A 258 1.16 26.74 -5.69
CA ARG A 258 -0.08 25.97 -5.81
C ARG A 258 -1.03 26.38 -4.69
N PRO A 259 -2.35 26.23 -4.89
CA PRO A 259 -3.35 26.49 -3.85
C PRO A 259 -3.36 25.35 -2.81
N ALA A 260 -2.19 25.00 -2.30
CA ALA A 260 -1.96 24.01 -1.26
C ALA A 260 -0.76 24.41 -0.38
N ALA A 261 -0.87 24.14 0.92
CA ALA A 261 0.15 24.48 1.91
C ALA A 261 0.14 23.47 3.07
N PHE A 262 1.29 23.30 3.70
CA PHE A 262 1.41 22.64 4.99
C PHE A 262 1.41 23.72 6.08
N VAL A 263 0.49 23.62 7.03
CA VAL A 263 0.36 24.57 8.15
C VAL A 263 0.80 23.88 9.43
N PHE A 264 1.72 24.52 10.15
CA PHE A 264 2.31 23.99 11.38
C PHE A 264 1.66 24.62 12.60
N PHE A 265 1.30 23.78 13.56
CA PHE A 265 0.68 24.17 14.82
C PHE A 265 1.58 23.85 16.01
N ARG A 266 1.46 24.64 17.07
CA ARG A 266 2.19 24.47 18.32
C ARG A 266 1.75 23.21 19.09
N THR A 267 0.49 22.80 18.92
CA THR A 267 -0.10 21.66 19.65
C THR A 267 -0.73 20.66 18.69
N ARG A 268 -0.66 19.37 19.03
CA ARG A 268 -1.34 18.28 18.29
C ARG A 268 -2.86 18.48 18.28
N TYR A 269 -3.40 18.98 19.39
CA TYR A 269 -4.82 19.27 19.54
C TYR A 269 -5.30 20.28 18.50
N ALA A 270 -4.60 21.41 18.35
CA ALA A 270 -4.98 22.43 17.36
C ALA A 270 -4.90 21.91 15.92
N ALA A 271 -3.86 21.12 15.59
CA ALA A 271 -3.74 20.49 14.28
C ALA A 271 -4.93 19.55 13.99
N ILE A 272 -5.32 18.71 14.95
CA ILE A 272 -6.46 17.79 14.81
C ILE A 272 -7.77 18.58 14.65
N VAL A 273 -8.00 19.60 15.46
CA VAL A 273 -9.21 20.44 15.37
C VAL A 273 -9.28 21.13 14.01
N ALA A 274 -8.19 21.75 13.55
CA ALA A 274 -8.15 22.41 12.25
C ALA A 274 -8.33 21.43 11.07
N ALA A 275 -7.87 20.19 11.21
CA ALA A 275 -8.04 19.13 10.20
C ALA A 275 -9.46 18.52 10.16
N GLN A 276 -10.21 18.57 11.27
CA GLN A 276 -11.54 17.96 11.37
C GLN A 276 -12.68 18.96 11.15
N VAL A 277 -12.47 20.23 11.48
CA VAL A 277 -13.49 21.27 11.35
C VAL A 277 -13.56 21.80 9.92
N LEU A 278 -14.78 21.99 9.43
CA LEU A 278 -15.04 22.68 8.16
C LEU A 278 -14.66 24.17 8.30
N GLN A 279 -13.69 24.62 7.53
CA GLN A 279 -13.12 25.97 7.64
C GLN A 279 -13.93 27.06 6.92
N SER A 280 -14.82 26.69 5.99
CA SER A 280 -15.61 27.62 5.19
C SER A 280 -16.96 27.02 4.83
N SER A 281 -17.99 27.87 4.62
CA SER A 281 -19.32 27.43 4.18
C SER A 281 -19.28 26.68 2.83
N ASN A 282 -18.27 26.96 2.00
CA ASN A 282 -18.06 26.21 0.76
C ASN A 282 -17.08 25.04 1.01
N PRO A 283 -17.54 23.77 0.89
CA PRO A 283 -16.71 22.60 1.18
C PRO A 283 -15.61 22.34 0.14
N MET A 284 -15.58 23.10 -0.96
CA MET A 284 -14.53 23.03 -1.97
C MET A 284 -13.39 24.03 -1.73
N LEU A 285 -13.48 24.87 -0.71
CA LEU A 285 -12.46 25.85 -0.31
C LEU A 285 -11.90 25.51 1.07
N TRP A 286 -10.63 25.85 1.31
CA TRP A 286 -9.96 25.62 2.61
C TRP A 286 -10.11 24.18 3.10
N VAL A 287 -9.87 23.21 2.21
CA VAL A 287 -9.99 21.80 2.53
C VAL A 287 -8.78 21.39 3.35
N THR A 288 -9.00 21.05 4.62
CA THR A 288 -7.96 20.67 5.57
C THR A 288 -8.00 19.17 5.85
N GLN A 289 -6.83 18.58 6.03
CA GLN A 289 -6.66 17.22 6.53
C GLN A 289 -5.32 17.12 7.26
N LEU A 290 -5.15 16.13 8.13
CA LEU A 290 -3.86 15.89 8.76
C LEU A 290 -2.81 15.59 7.68
N ALA A 291 -1.62 16.18 7.79
CA ALA A 291 -0.57 15.93 6.83
C ALA A 291 -0.08 14.47 6.91
N PRO A 292 0.25 13.83 5.78
CA PRO A 292 0.97 12.56 5.80
C PRO A 292 2.36 12.74 6.41
N GLU A 293 3.02 11.64 6.73
CA GLU A 293 4.45 11.69 7.02
C GLU A 293 5.22 12.23 5.81
N PRO A 294 6.34 12.96 6.00
CA PRO A 294 7.07 13.58 4.89
C PRO A 294 7.46 12.61 3.76
N ASN A 295 7.77 11.36 4.11
CA ASN A 295 8.14 10.31 3.16
C ASN A 295 6.93 9.74 2.40
N ASP A 296 5.72 9.87 2.95
CA ASP A 296 4.46 9.39 2.36
C ASP A 296 3.77 10.46 1.50
N VAL A 297 4.32 11.67 1.44
CA VAL A 297 3.78 12.75 0.62
C VAL A 297 4.09 12.50 -0.85
N TYR A 298 3.05 12.16 -1.62
CA TYR A 298 3.16 12.12 -3.07
C TYR A 298 2.96 13.51 -3.70
N TRP A 299 4.06 14.26 -3.82
CA TRP A 299 4.11 15.67 -4.24
C TRP A 299 3.39 15.99 -5.56
N SER A 300 3.45 15.08 -6.53
CA SER A 300 2.80 15.27 -7.84
C SER A 300 1.27 15.41 -7.71
N ASN A 301 0.66 14.71 -6.74
CA ASN A 301 -0.78 14.81 -6.50
C ASN A 301 -1.17 16.14 -5.86
N LEU A 302 -0.25 16.80 -5.13
CA LEU A 302 -0.51 18.09 -4.48
C LEU A 302 -0.71 19.23 -5.48
N SER A 303 -0.10 19.13 -6.67
CA SER A 303 -0.20 20.12 -7.74
C SER A 303 -1.53 20.12 -8.51
N ILE A 304 -2.39 19.11 -8.31
CA ILE A 304 -3.66 18.98 -9.02
C ILE A 304 -4.70 19.92 -8.40
N PRO A 305 -5.43 20.74 -9.19
CA PRO A 305 -6.53 21.55 -8.70
C PRO A 305 -7.62 20.67 -8.06
N TYR A 306 -8.08 21.04 -6.87
CA TYR A 306 -9.02 20.20 -6.11
C TYR A 306 -10.35 19.98 -6.83
N LYS A 307 -10.82 20.98 -7.60
CA LYS A 307 -12.01 20.86 -8.46
C LYS A 307 -11.88 19.74 -9.52
N GLN A 308 -10.67 19.31 -9.89
CA GLN A 308 -10.48 18.19 -10.82
C GLN A 308 -10.40 16.83 -10.10
N VAL A 309 -10.23 16.81 -8.77
CA VAL A 309 -10.06 15.56 -8.02
C VAL A 309 -11.32 14.72 -8.08
N TRP A 310 -12.50 15.32 -7.91
CA TRP A 310 -13.77 14.58 -7.97
C TRP A 310 -14.05 14.03 -9.38
N LEU A 311 -13.77 14.81 -10.43
CA LEU A 311 -13.90 14.36 -11.82
C LEU A 311 -12.98 13.18 -12.12
N ARG A 312 -11.72 13.23 -11.66
CA ARG A 312 -10.78 12.10 -11.79
C ARG A 312 -11.26 10.88 -11.02
N LYS A 313 -11.82 11.04 -9.81
CA LYS A 313 -12.40 9.92 -9.05
C LYS A 313 -13.54 9.24 -9.82
N ILE A 314 -14.44 10.03 -10.43
CA ILE A 314 -15.52 9.48 -11.27
C ILE A 314 -14.97 8.79 -12.51
N ALA A 315 -14.01 9.40 -13.21
CA ALA A 315 -13.40 8.81 -14.39
C ALA A 315 -12.69 7.48 -14.06
N THR A 316 -11.96 7.41 -12.95
CA THR A 316 -11.32 6.17 -12.48
C THR A 316 -12.35 5.10 -12.11
N LEU A 317 -13.46 5.48 -11.44
CA LEU A 317 -14.54 4.56 -11.11
C LEU A 317 -15.21 4.00 -12.37
N LEU A 318 -15.49 4.85 -13.36
CA LEU A 318 -16.04 4.44 -14.65
C LEU A 318 -15.07 3.53 -15.40
N GLY A 319 -13.78 3.87 -15.40
CA GLY A 319 -12.74 3.02 -15.97
C GLY A 319 -12.66 1.65 -15.32
N ALA A 320 -12.80 1.56 -13.98
CA ALA A 320 -12.86 0.30 -13.26
C ALA A 320 -14.11 -0.51 -13.63
N PHE A 321 -15.25 0.14 -13.82
CA PHE A 321 -16.48 -0.52 -14.29
C PHE A 321 -16.32 -1.09 -15.70
N VAL A 322 -15.78 -0.32 -16.64
CA VAL A 322 -15.46 -0.80 -18.00
C VAL A 322 -14.47 -1.96 -17.97
N PHE A 323 -13.41 -1.84 -17.16
CA PHE A 323 -12.43 -2.90 -16.97
C PHE A 323 -13.07 -4.20 -16.47
N MET A 324 -14.05 -4.12 -15.55
CA MET A 324 -14.80 -5.28 -15.08
C MET A 324 -15.51 -6.01 -16.23
N PHE A 325 -16.17 -5.31 -17.16
CA PHE A 325 -16.80 -5.96 -18.34
C PHE A 325 -15.77 -6.56 -19.29
N VAL A 326 -14.67 -5.86 -19.56
CA VAL A 326 -13.60 -6.39 -20.42
C VAL A 326 -13.03 -7.67 -19.80
N PHE A 327 -12.91 -7.71 -18.47
CA PHE A 327 -12.41 -8.88 -17.75
C PHE A 327 -13.40 -10.06 -17.71
N LEU A 328 -14.67 -9.87 -18.11
CA LEU A 328 -15.58 -11.00 -18.31
C LEU A 328 -15.10 -11.91 -19.45
N ALA A 329 -14.51 -11.36 -20.52
CA ALA A 329 -14.06 -12.13 -21.67
C ALA A 329 -12.98 -13.20 -21.34
N PRO A 330 -11.87 -12.89 -20.64
CA PRO A 330 -10.92 -13.91 -20.24
C PRO A 330 -11.51 -14.89 -19.21
N VAL A 331 -12.40 -14.43 -18.33
CA VAL A 331 -13.08 -15.31 -17.36
C VAL A 331 -13.98 -16.32 -18.06
N THR A 332 -14.84 -15.88 -18.99
CA THR A 332 -15.72 -16.77 -19.75
C THR A 332 -14.94 -17.69 -20.68
N PHE A 333 -13.84 -17.22 -21.26
CA PHE A 333 -12.94 -18.06 -22.05
C PHE A 333 -12.33 -19.19 -21.21
N VAL A 334 -11.75 -18.87 -20.05
CA VAL A 334 -11.17 -19.88 -19.15
C VAL A 334 -12.26 -20.84 -18.66
N GLN A 335 -13.44 -20.33 -18.30
CA GLN A 335 -14.57 -21.17 -17.88
C GLN A 335 -15.04 -22.09 -19.01
N GLY A 336 -15.11 -21.59 -20.25
CA GLY A 336 -15.42 -22.38 -21.44
C GLY A 336 -14.42 -23.52 -21.67
N LEU A 337 -13.12 -23.30 -21.44
CA LEU A 337 -12.10 -24.35 -21.50
C LEU A 337 -12.29 -25.43 -20.42
N THR A 338 -12.81 -25.08 -19.24
CA THR A 338 -13.06 -26.06 -18.17
C THR A 338 -14.34 -26.88 -18.38
N GLN A 339 -15.29 -26.39 -19.17
CA GLN A 339 -16.61 -27.01 -19.40
C GLN A 339 -16.79 -27.52 -20.84
N LEU A 340 -15.70 -27.88 -21.53
CA LEU A 340 -15.73 -28.33 -22.93
C LEU A 340 -16.71 -29.49 -23.17
N ASP A 341 -16.86 -30.40 -22.22
CA ASP A 341 -17.77 -31.55 -22.33
C ASP A 341 -19.26 -31.13 -22.36
N GLN A 342 -19.62 -30.04 -21.68
CA GLN A 342 -20.98 -29.47 -21.71
C GLN A 342 -21.25 -28.63 -22.96
N LEU A 343 -20.20 -28.06 -23.58
CA LEU A 343 -20.33 -27.26 -24.81
C LEU A 343 -20.33 -28.13 -26.09
N ARG A 344 -19.95 -29.40 -25.98
CA ARG A 344 -19.89 -30.36 -27.09
C ARG A 344 -21.20 -31.10 -27.32
N GLN A 345 -22.05 -31.20 -26.28
CA GLN A 345 -23.45 -31.66 -26.39
C GLN A 345 -24.33 -30.53 -26.90
#